data_AF-A0A2V9F8K7-F1
#
_entry.id   AF-A0A2V9F8K7-F1
#
_cell.length_a   1.000
_cell.length_b   1.000
_cell.length_c   1.000
_cell.angle_alpha   90.00
_cell.angle_beta   90.00
_cell.angle_gamma   90.00
#
_symmetry.space_group_name_H-M   'P 1'
#
loop_
_entity.id
_entity.type
_entity.pdbx_description
1 polymer ?
#
loop_
_entity_poly.entity_id
_entity_poly.type
_entity_poly.pdbx_seq_one_letter_code
_entity_poly.pdbx_strand_id
1 'polypeptide(L)'
;MRPILALALALTLSCAARHSTTAFRVLPARPDYLLRSPDSKEVPFPEVLSRYTKTGLDWVDLCPQIELRVENAYFREGAPKHGLANFLGTEIARYRVLPTGTLERVSVESRVHQPPADQPAVQQLLSEPQQRRHHHRFFYQVLLTKKSNVRSAVLLGADSTDELDRMTNQLMSEPESVCGDAFSQCTIFPAACTVSLEIAVLVNGARRMVSWGSTLADFSKNYRRVELLRRYRNELAPVEVDIRDHETLRVPLLPGDVIKWR
;
A
#
# COMPACT_ATOMS: atom_id res chain seq x y z
N MET A 1 -47.32 60.79 18.37
CA MET A 1 -46.23 61.11 17.40
C MET A 1 -44.91 60.66 17.99
N ARG A 2 -44.10 59.98 17.16
CA ARG A 2 -42.72 59.49 17.32
C ARG A 2 -42.48 58.08 17.92
N PRO A 3 -41.54 57.32 17.31
CA PRO A 3 -41.63 55.88 17.03
C PRO A 3 -40.69 55.05 17.94
N ILE A 4 -41.06 53.82 18.32
CA ILE A 4 -40.74 52.54 17.65
C ILE A 4 -39.23 52.27 17.50
N LEU A 5 -38.71 51.51 18.47
CA LEU A 5 -38.26 50.11 18.28
C LEU A 5 -37.33 49.86 17.08
N ALA A 6 -36.02 50.04 17.24
CA ALA A 6 -35.03 49.41 16.35
C ALA A 6 -33.60 49.54 16.93
N LEU A 7 -33.24 48.79 17.98
CA LEU A 7 -31.82 48.66 18.34
C LEU A 7 -31.51 47.37 19.14
N ALA A 8 -32.06 46.23 18.71
CA ALA A 8 -31.80 44.93 19.36
C ALA A 8 -31.44 43.80 18.37
N LEU A 9 -31.08 44.11 17.12
CA LEU A 9 -30.76 43.10 16.11
C LEU A 9 -29.56 43.54 15.25
N ALA A 10 -28.36 43.60 15.84
CA ALA A 10 -27.13 43.79 15.07
C ALA A 10 -25.86 43.23 15.75
N LEU A 11 -25.98 42.20 16.60
CA LEU A 11 -24.81 41.54 17.23
C LEU A 11 -24.78 40.01 17.06
N THR A 12 -25.64 39.44 16.22
CA THR A 12 -25.40 38.10 15.66
C THR A 12 -24.66 38.24 14.33
N LEU A 13 -23.55 38.98 14.32
CA LEU A 13 -22.54 38.88 13.28
C LEU A 13 -21.86 37.53 13.48
N SER A 14 -22.50 36.52 12.92
CA SER A 14 -21.87 35.37 12.26
C SER A 14 -20.43 35.10 12.67
N CYS A 15 -20.25 34.58 13.89
CA CYS A 15 -19.26 33.54 14.13
C CYS A 15 -19.69 32.25 13.41
N ALA A 16 -20.04 32.34 12.12
CA ALA A 16 -19.75 31.29 11.19
C ALA A 16 -18.24 31.41 10.99
N ALA A 17 -17.49 30.91 11.98
CA ALA A 17 -16.17 30.39 11.70
C ALA A 17 -16.38 29.52 10.48
N ARG A 18 -15.91 30.00 9.31
CA ARG A 18 -15.61 29.11 8.21
C ARG A 18 -14.67 28.12 8.84
N HIS A 19 -15.20 26.98 9.31
CA HIS A 19 -14.48 25.74 9.25
C HIS A 19 -14.11 25.64 7.79
N SER A 20 -12.95 26.20 7.46
CA SER A 20 -12.17 25.83 6.31
C SER A 20 -12.07 24.32 6.46
N THR A 21 -12.98 23.60 5.82
CA THR A 21 -12.89 22.16 5.68
C THR A 21 -11.53 21.93 5.06
N THR A 22 -10.63 21.47 5.91
CA THR A 22 -9.23 21.18 5.62
C THR A 22 -9.22 20.08 4.57
N ALA A 23 -9.23 20.48 3.30
CA ALA A 23 -9.29 19.58 2.16
C ALA A 23 -7.88 19.38 1.57
N PHE A 24 -7.62 18.18 1.07
CA PHE A 24 -6.46 17.97 0.20
C PHE A 24 -6.76 18.56 -1.17
N ARG A 25 -5.76 19.16 -1.80
CA ARG A 25 -5.90 19.68 -3.17
C ARG A 25 -5.03 18.91 -4.13
N VAL A 26 -5.61 18.41 -5.21
CA VAL A 26 -4.87 17.85 -6.34
C VAL A 26 -4.65 18.98 -7.34
N LEU A 27 -3.41 19.44 -7.48
CA LEU A 27 -3.06 20.48 -8.44
C LEU A 27 -2.34 19.85 -9.63
N PRO A 28 -2.65 20.28 -10.87
CA PRO A 28 -1.89 19.85 -12.03
C PRO A 28 -0.44 20.36 -11.93
N ALA A 29 0.53 19.46 -12.11
CA ALA A 29 1.90 19.79 -12.45
C ALA A 29 2.33 18.87 -13.61
N ARG A 30 3.46 19.16 -14.27
CA ARG A 30 3.96 18.39 -15.42
C ARG A 30 5.32 17.79 -15.06
N PRO A 31 5.53 16.47 -15.19
CA PRO A 31 4.61 15.44 -15.71
C PRO A 31 3.62 14.86 -14.67
N ASP A 32 3.70 15.30 -13.41
CA ASP A 32 2.99 14.72 -12.25
C ASP A 32 2.07 15.72 -11.54
N TYR A 33 1.02 15.30 -10.84
CA TYR A 33 0.19 16.20 -10.02
C TYR A 33 0.81 16.46 -8.63
N LEU A 34 0.46 17.58 -8.00
CA LEU A 34 0.82 17.89 -6.62
C LEU A 34 -0.37 17.66 -5.69
N LEU A 35 -0.24 16.76 -4.72
CA LEU A 35 -1.22 16.60 -3.64
C LEU A 35 -0.83 17.48 -2.46
N ARG A 36 -1.58 18.57 -2.22
CA ARG A 36 -1.37 19.44 -1.05
C ARG A 36 -2.17 18.95 0.13
N SER A 37 -1.48 18.73 1.26
CA SER A 37 -2.14 18.47 2.53
C SER A 37 -2.83 19.72 3.06
N PRO A 38 -3.88 19.59 3.90
CA PRO A 38 -4.62 20.76 4.37
C PRO A 38 -3.79 21.79 5.15
N ASP A 39 -2.68 21.35 5.76
CA ASP A 39 -1.84 22.19 6.62
C ASP A 39 -0.55 22.65 5.96
N SER A 40 -0.29 22.27 4.70
CA SER A 40 0.92 22.72 4.00
C SER A 40 0.68 22.98 2.51
N LYS A 41 1.03 24.20 2.09
CA LYS A 41 0.97 24.65 0.70
C LYS A 41 2.17 24.20 -0.15
N GLU A 42 3.25 23.71 0.48
CA GLU A 42 4.55 23.48 -0.17
C GLU A 42 5.14 22.08 0.02
N VAL A 43 4.48 21.20 0.79
CA VAL A 43 5.02 19.87 1.11
C VAL A 43 4.90 18.90 -0.08
N PRO A 44 6.02 18.36 -0.62
CA PRO A 44 6.02 17.42 -1.73
C PRO A 44 5.34 16.08 -1.41
N PHE A 45 4.79 15.42 -2.43
CA PHE A 45 4.07 14.14 -2.36
C PHE A 45 4.77 13.02 -1.53
N PRO A 46 6.11 12.84 -1.55
CA PRO A 46 6.81 11.88 -0.69
C PRO A 46 6.59 12.06 0.82
N GLU A 47 6.42 13.30 1.30
CA GLU A 47 6.16 13.59 2.71
C GLU A 47 4.70 13.36 3.13
N VAL A 48 3.77 13.34 2.16
CA VAL A 48 2.39 12.89 2.40
C VAL A 48 2.37 11.37 2.44
N LEU A 49 3.02 10.70 1.48
CA LEU A 49 3.17 9.23 1.47
C LEU A 49 3.81 8.71 2.76
N SER A 50 4.90 9.31 3.23
CA SER A 50 5.62 8.86 4.44
C SER A 50 4.78 8.87 5.73
N ARG A 51 3.72 9.68 5.77
CA ARG A 51 2.77 9.76 6.90
C ARG A 51 1.71 8.65 6.89
N TYR A 52 1.42 8.07 5.73
CA TYR A 52 0.41 7.02 5.57
C TYR A 52 1.01 5.64 5.32
N THR A 53 2.26 5.64 4.90
CA THR A 53 3.01 4.48 4.49
C THR A 53 4.41 4.76 5.02
N LYS A 54 4.84 4.11 6.11
CA LYS A 54 6.25 4.20 6.50
C LYS A 54 7.04 3.57 5.35
N THR A 55 7.54 4.42 4.46
CA THR A 55 8.10 4.05 3.18
C THR A 55 9.49 4.64 3.07
N GLY A 56 10.42 3.79 2.64
CA GLY A 56 11.70 4.24 2.09
C GLY A 56 11.65 4.26 0.58
N LEU A 57 12.76 4.60 -0.06
CA LEU A 57 12.87 4.60 -1.52
C LEU A 57 12.54 3.23 -2.14
N ASP A 58 12.89 2.14 -1.44
CA ASP A 58 12.81 0.76 -1.97
C ASP A 58 11.94 -0.18 -1.12
N TRP A 59 11.25 0.32 -0.09
CA TRP A 59 10.54 -0.51 0.88
C TRP A 59 9.27 0.12 1.48
N VAL A 60 8.40 -0.72 2.02
CA VAL A 60 7.18 -0.37 2.76
C VAL A 60 7.10 -1.16 4.07
N ASP A 61 6.83 -0.51 5.20
CA ASP A 61 6.39 -1.21 6.40
C ASP A 61 4.94 -1.64 6.25
N LEU A 62 4.68 -2.92 6.51
CA LEU A 62 3.34 -3.46 6.43
C LEU A 62 2.50 -3.00 7.63
N CYS A 63 1.24 -2.63 7.38
CA CYS A 63 0.29 -2.19 8.39
C CYS A 63 -1.07 -2.89 8.21
N PRO A 64 -2.00 -2.84 9.19
CA PRO A 64 -3.24 -3.63 9.17
C PRO A 64 -4.18 -3.42 7.97
N GLN A 65 -3.98 -2.36 7.19
CA GLN A 65 -4.75 -2.05 5.99
C GLN A 65 -4.09 -2.56 4.71
N ILE A 66 -2.96 -3.26 4.83
CA ILE A 66 -2.18 -3.83 3.73
C ILE A 66 -2.30 -5.36 3.78
N GLU A 67 -2.47 -5.97 2.62
CA GLU A 67 -2.31 -7.40 2.41
C GLU A 67 -1.13 -7.65 1.45
N LEU A 68 -0.34 -8.68 1.75
CA LEU A 68 0.73 -9.17 0.89
C LEU A 68 0.15 -10.24 -0.03
N ARG A 69 0.22 -10.04 -1.34
CA ARG A 69 -0.15 -11.03 -2.35
C ARG A 69 1.13 -11.66 -2.91
N VAL A 70 1.31 -12.95 -2.65
CA VAL A 70 2.43 -13.75 -3.11
C VAL A 70 1.92 -14.67 -4.22
N GLU A 71 2.41 -14.49 -5.44
CA GLU A 71 2.07 -15.34 -6.59
C GLU A 71 3.30 -16.11 -7.04
N ASN A 72 3.21 -17.44 -7.05
CA ASN A 72 4.30 -18.31 -7.49
C ASN A 72 3.93 -18.99 -8.81
N ALA A 73 4.83 -18.90 -9.80
CA ALA A 73 4.70 -19.62 -11.06
C ALA A 73 5.38 -20.99 -10.98
N TYR A 74 4.67 -22.02 -11.44
CA TYR A 74 5.18 -23.39 -11.46
C TYR A 74 5.56 -23.83 -12.86
N PHE A 75 6.64 -24.59 -12.94
CA PHE A 75 7.19 -25.14 -14.17
C PHE A 75 7.38 -26.65 -14.05
N ARG A 76 7.47 -27.39 -15.16
CA ARG A 76 7.84 -28.81 -15.09
C ARG A 76 9.14 -29.01 -14.33
N GLU A 77 9.23 -30.12 -13.60
CA GLU A 77 10.42 -30.48 -12.83
C GLU A 77 11.69 -30.46 -13.69
N GLY A 78 12.76 -29.88 -13.15
CA GLY A 78 14.04 -29.73 -13.85
C GLY A 78 14.06 -28.74 -15.02
N ALA A 79 12.93 -28.11 -15.37
CA ALA A 79 12.90 -27.10 -16.42
C ALA A 79 13.42 -25.74 -15.94
N PRO A 80 13.92 -24.89 -16.85
CA PRO A 80 14.20 -23.50 -16.51
C PRO A 80 12.92 -22.78 -16.02
N LYS A 81 13.04 -22.08 -14.88
CA LYS A 81 11.92 -21.40 -14.21
C LYS A 81 11.63 -20.01 -14.79
N HIS A 82 11.58 -19.92 -16.11
CA HIS A 82 11.33 -18.67 -16.84
C HIS A 82 10.71 -18.95 -18.23
N GLY A 83 10.00 -17.95 -18.76
CA GLY A 83 9.31 -18.06 -20.04
C GLY A 83 7.99 -18.82 -19.95
N LEU A 84 7.39 -19.14 -21.10
CA LEU A 84 6.12 -19.88 -21.17
C LEU A 84 6.32 -21.38 -21.44
N ALA A 85 7.52 -21.77 -21.89
CA ALA A 85 7.85 -23.18 -22.07
C ALA A 85 7.83 -23.88 -20.71
N ASN A 86 7.10 -24.98 -20.61
CA ASN A 86 6.96 -25.78 -19.39
C ASN A 86 6.18 -25.11 -18.24
N PHE A 87 5.58 -23.93 -18.45
CA PHE A 87 4.71 -23.30 -17.46
C PHE A 87 3.46 -24.16 -17.20
N LEU A 88 3.16 -24.41 -15.93
CA LEU A 88 2.06 -25.26 -15.48
C LEU A 88 0.88 -24.45 -14.94
N GLY A 89 1.12 -23.23 -14.45
CA GLY A 89 0.13 -22.38 -13.82
C GLY A 89 0.71 -21.61 -12.63
N THR A 90 -0.16 -20.93 -11.88
CA THR A 90 0.23 -20.17 -10.69
C THR A 90 -0.56 -20.59 -9.46
N GLU A 91 0.04 -20.37 -8.29
CA GLU A 91 -0.66 -20.30 -7.02
C GLU A 91 -0.52 -18.91 -6.42
N ILE A 92 -1.54 -18.46 -5.71
CA ILE A 92 -1.58 -17.16 -5.06
C ILE A 92 -1.91 -17.37 -3.59
N ALA A 93 -1.03 -16.93 -2.69
CA ALA A 93 -1.33 -16.78 -1.27
C ALA A 93 -1.51 -15.32 -0.91
N ARG A 94 -2.53 -15.01 -0.11
CA ARG A 94 -2.73 -13.67 0.47
C ARG A 94 -2.50 -13.70 1.97
N TYR A 95 -1.74 -12.73 2.46
CA TYR A 95 -1.46 -12.55 3.87
C TYR A 95 -1.92 -11.17 4.32
N ARG A 96 -2.73 -11.11 5.36
CA ARG A 96 -3.18 -9.86 5.98
C ARG A 96 -2.33 -9.55 7.20
N VAL A 97 -1.98 -8.28 7.36
CA VAL A 97 -1.41 -7.80 8.63
C VAL A 97 -2.53 -7.64 9.66
N LEU A 98 -2.40 -8.32 10.80
CA LEU A 98 -3.33 -8.18 11.93
C LEU A 98 -3.02 -6.91 12.74
N PRO A 99 -3.94 -6.46 13.62
CA PRO A 99 -3.68 -5.33 14.52
C PRO A 99 -2.45 -5.53 15.43
N THR A 100 -2.08 -6.79 15.71
CA THR A 100 -0.87 -7.19 16.43
C THR A 100 0.41 -7.03 15.61
N GLY A 101 0.29 -6.72 14.32
CA GLY A 101 1.38 -6.64 13.35
C GLY A 101 1.79 -7.98 12.73
N THR A 102 1.29 -9.10 13.24
CA THR A 102 1.54 -10.44 12.67
C THR A 102 0.82 -10.66 11.35
N LEU A 103 1.34 -11.57 10.52
CA LEU A 103 0.70 -11.94 9.25
C LEU A 103 -0.23 -13.14 9.43
N GLU A 104 -1.44 -13.03 8.91
CA GLU A 104 -2.42 -14.10 8.81
C GLU A 104 -2.62 -14.48 7.35
N ARG A 105 -2.48 -15.76 7.01
CA ARG A 105 -2.83 -16.24 5.67
C ARG A 105 -4.35 -16.26 5.50
N VAL A 106 -4.86 -15.40 4.61
CA VAL A 106 -6.30 -15.23 4.35
C VAL A 106 -6.80 -16.23 3.32
N SER A 107 -6.04 -16.48 2.26
CA SER A 107 -6.43 -17.40 1.20
C SER A 107 -5.24 -18.01 0.48
N VAL A 108 -5.49 -19.17 -0.13
CA VAL A 108 -4.63 -19.80 -1.13
C VAL A 108 -5.51 -20.16 -2.32
N GLU A 109 -5.16 -19.66 -3.49
CA GLU A 109 -5.81 -20.00 -4.76
C GLU A 109 -4.81 -20.75 -5.63
N SER A 110 -5.20 -21.90 -6.16
CA SER A 110 -4.34 -22.71 -7.03
C SER A 110 -4.97 -22.90 -8.40
N ARG A 111 -4.18 -22.63 -9.44
CA ARG A 111 -4.48 -22.95 -10.85
C ARG A 111 -3.62 -24.09 -11.37
N VAL A 112 -2.95 -24.81 -10.46
CA VAL A 112 -2.13 -25.99 -10.75
C VAL A 112 -2.74 -27.16 -10.00
N HIS A 113 -2.79 -28.35 -10.61
CA HIS A 113 -3.38 -29.52 -9.95
C HIS A 113 -2.55 -29.96 -8.73
N GLN A 114 -1.22 -29.97 -8.89
CA GLN A 114 -0.26 -30.26 -7.82
C GLN A 114 1.07 -29.55 -8.11
N PRO A 115 1.67 -28.85 -7.12
CA PRO A 115 3.01 -28.31 -7.27
C PRO A 115 4.04 -29.41 -7.60
N PRO A 116 4.97 -29.16 -8.54
CA PRO A 116 6.14 -30.00 -8.78
C PRO A 116 6.94 -30.26 -7.49
N ALA A 117 7.52 -31.45 -7.33
CA ALA A 117 8.20 -31.84 -6.09
C ALA A 117 9.46 -30.99 -5.80
N ASP A 118 10.07 -30.41 -6.83
CA ASP A 118 11.25 -29.55 -6.75
C ASP A 118 10.92 -28.06 -6.51
N GLN A 119 9.65 -27.73 -6.29
CA GLN A 119 9.16 -26.37 -6.10
C GLN A 119 8.27 -26.29 -4.85
N PRO A 120 8.58 -25.40 -3.90
CA PRO A 120 7.76 -25.23 -2.71
C PRO A 120 6.38 -24.69 -3.09
N ALA A 121 5.36 -25.10 -2.34
CA ALA A 121 4.02 -24.52 -2.47
C ALA A 121 4.06 -23.04 -2.06
N VAL A 122 3.18 -22.20 -2.63
CA VAL A 122 3.25 -20.73 -2.43
C VAL A 122 3.17 -20.34 -0.95
N GLN A 123 2.37 -21.07 -0.18
CA GLN A 123 2.17 -20.83 1.24
C GLN A 123 3.36 -21.25 2.12
N GLN A 124 4.31 -22.01 1.56
CA GLN A 124 5.55 -22.41 2.22
C GLN A 124 6.67 -21.40 2.00
N LEU A 125 6.51 -20.46 1.05
CA LEU A 125 7.49 -19.41 0.80
C LEU A 125 7.63 -18.45 1.99
N LEU A 126 6.58 -18.32 2.81
CA LEU A 126 6.60 -17.51 4.01
C LEU A 126 6.47 -18.40 5.25
N SER A 127 7.57 -18.57 5.99
CA SER A 127 7.61 -19.47 7.14
C SER A 127 6.72 -19.00 8.30
N GLU A 128 6.24 -19.92 9.14
CA GLU A 128 5.43 -19.54 10.31
C GLU A 128 6.18 -18.63 11.30
N PRO A 129 7.48 -18.84 11.61
CA PRO A 129 8.23 -17.90 12.44
C PRO A 129 8.21 -16.47 11.88
N GLN A 130 8.35 -16.31 10.56
CA GLN A 130 8.29 -15.00 9.91
C GLN A 130 6.90 -14.39 10.01
N GLN A 131 5.84 -15.18 9.85
CA GLN A 131 4.45 -14.72 9.99
C GLN A 131 4.14 -14.21 11.41
N ARG A 132 4.76 -14.81 12.44
CA ARG A 132 4.54 -14.46 13.86
C ARG A 132 5.27 -13.21 14.34
N ARG A 133 6.13 -12.59 13.52
CA ARG A 133 6.81 -11.33 13.86
C ARG A 133 5.82 -10.17 13.93
N HIS A 134 6.10 -9.15 14.74
CA HIS A 134 5.19 -8.03 14.98
C HIS A 134 5.39 -6.85 14.03
N HIS A 135 6.54 -6.78 13.37
CA HIS A 135 6.85 -5.72 12.43
C HIS A 135 7.42 -6.32 11.16
N HIS A 136 6.90 -5.89 10.02
CA HIS A 136 7.37 -6.36 8.72
C HIS A 136 7.72 -5.19 7.80
N ARG A 137 8.81 -5.36 7.05
CA ARG A 137 9.23 -4.43 6.00
C ARG A 137 9.42 -5.19 4.70
N PHE A 138 8.67 -4.81 3.68
CA PHE A 138 8.71 -5.41 2.36
C PHE A 138 9.57 -4.55 1.42
N PHE A 139 10.51 -5.19 0.75
CA PHE A 139 11.36 -4.62 -0.28
C PHE A 139 10.97 -5.20 -1.64
N TYR A 140 10.65 -4.32 -2.60
CA TYR A 140 10.18 -4.73 -3.91
C TYR A 140 11.26 -5.37 -4.76
N GLN A 141 12.50 -4.89 -4.62
CA GLN A 141 13.59 -5.32 -5.46
C GLN A 141 14.94 -5.13 -4.75
N VAL A 142 15.51 -6.22 -4.26
CA VAL A 142 16.85 -6.25 -3.64
C VAL A 142 17.81 -7.03 -4.53
N LEU A 143 18.96 -6.44 -4.85
CA LEU A 143 20.05 -7.12 -5.52
C LEU A 143 20.82 -7.96 -4.50
N LEU A 144 20.60 -9.28 -4.48
CA LEU A 144 21.18 -10.14 -3.46
C LEU A 144 22.62 -10.55 -3.74
N THR A 145 23.02 -10.69 -5.01
CA THR A 145 24.42 -10.91 -5.35
C THR A 145 24.87 -10.01 -6.50
N LYS A 146 26.04 -9.38 -6.34
CA LYS A 146 26.68 -8.58 -7.41
C LYS A 146 27.17 -9.43 -8.59
N LYS A 147 27.32 -10.75 -8.40
CA LYS A 147 27.84 -11.68 -9.42
C LYS A 147 26.74 -12.30 -10.29
N SER A 148 25.55 -12.57 -9.74
CA SER A 148 24.45 -13.20 -10.46
C SER A 148 23.32 -12.24 -10.87
N ASN A 149 23.37 -10.96 -10.47
CA ASN A 149 22.36 -9.94 -10.79
C ASN A 149 20.92 -10.33 -10.43
N VAL A 150 20.72 -11.28 -9.50
CA VAL A 150 19.38 -11.72 -9.10
C VAL A 150 18.75 -10.64 -8.23
N ARG A 151 17.68 -10.05 -8.76
CA ARG A 151 16.83 -9.10 -8.07
C ARG A 151 15.61 -9.84 -7.52
N SER A 152 15.50 -9.94 -6.21
CA SER A 152 14.39 -10.62 -5.54
C SER A 152 13.62 -9.66 -4.65
N ALA A 153 12.33 -9.92 -4.48
CA ALA A 153 11.58 -9.30 -3.41
C ALA A 153 12.04 -9.90 -2.07
N VAL A 154 12.06 -9.07 -1.02
CA VAL A 154 12.49 -9.49 0.33
C VAL A 154 11.47 -9.01 1.35
N LEU A 155 11.15 -9.87 2.32
CA LEU A 155 10.38 -9.49 3.49
C LEU A 155 11.24 -9.66 4.74
N LEU A 156 11.46 -8.57 5.47
CA LEU A 156 12.03 -8.60 6.81
C LEU A 156 10.92 -8.65 7.86
N GLY A 157 11.19 -9.33 8.96
CA GLY A 157 10.29 -9.52 10.08
C GLY A 157 11.06 -9.41 11.39
N ALA A 158 10.58 -8.57 12.31
CA ALA A 158 11.24 -8.26 13.58
C ALA A 158 10.23 -8.13 14.73
N ASP A 159 10.72 -8.19 15.97
CA ASP A 159 9.89 -8.01 17.16
C ASP A 159 9.81 -6.55 17.60
N SER A 160 10.64 -5.68 17.02
CA SER A 160 10.63 -4.24 17.25
C SER A 160 10.95 -3.44 15.98
N THR A 161 10.55 -2.17 15.96
CA THR A 161 10.91 -1.24 14.88
C THR A 161 12.42 -0.94 14.83
N ASP A 162 13.08 -0.81 15.99
CA ASP A 162 14.53 -0.61 16.05
C ASP A 162 15.33 -1.79 15.47
N GLU A 163 14.89 -3.02 15.73
CA GLU A 163 15.47 -4.21 15.10
C GLU A 163 15.26 -4.22 13.60
N LEU A 164 14.05 -3.88 13.14
CA LEU A 164 13.73 -3.78 11.72
C LEU A 164 14.59 -2.74 11.00
N ASP A 165 14.84 -1.59 11.63
CA ASP A 165 15.69 -0.52 11.09
C ASP A 165 17.16 -0.94 11.05
N ARG A 166 17.68 -1.62 12.07
CA ARG A 166 19.03 -2.21 12.04
C ARG A 166 19.19 -3.21 10.91
N MET A 167 18.25 -4.15 10.79
CA MET A 167 18.25 -5.15 9.71
C MET A 167 18.13 -4.50 8.33
N THR A 168 17.36 -3.42 8.21
CA THR A 168 17.24 -2.66 6.96
C THR A 168 18.57 -2.08 6.54
N ASN A 169 19.28 -1.42 7.46
CA ASN A 169 20.61 -0.88 7.16
C ASN A 169 21.59 -1.97 6.75
N GLN A 170 21.58 -3.12 7.43
CA GLN A 170 22.41 -4.28 7.09
C GLN A 170 22.03 -4.88 5.73
N LEU A 171 20.74 -5.02 5.41
CA LEU A 171 20.27 -5.53 4.12
C LEU A 171 20.76 -4.63 2.97
N MET A 172 20.74 -3.31 3.16
CA MET A 172 21.18 -2.36 2.13
C MET A 172 22.71 -2.33 1.94
N SER A 173 23.50 -2.65 2.98
CA SER A 173 24.96 -2.69 2.89
C SER A 173 25.52 -4.05 2.48
N GLU A 174 24.96 -5.12 3.05
CA GLU A 174 25.45 -6.50 2.95
C GLU A 174 24.27 -7.50 3.01
N PRO A 175 23.51 -7.67 1.90
CA PRO A 175 22.27 -8.45 1.90
C PRO A 175 22.41 -9.90 2.41
N GLU A 176 23.52 -10.55 2.08
CA GLU A 176 23.82 -11.94 2.47
C GLU A 176 23.95 -12.11 3.99
N SER A 177 24.26 -11.04 4.73
CA SER A 177 24.39 -11.06 6.20
C SER A 177 23.04 -11.14 6.94
N VAL A 178 21.95 -10.72 6.30
CA VAL A 178 20.60 -10.66 6.89
C VAL A 178 19.69 -11.78 6.37
N CYS A 179 19.93 -12.22 5.13
CA CYS A 179 19.05 -13.13 4.42
C CYS A 179 19.74 -14.45 4.01
N GLY A 180 20.53 -15.03 4.91
CA GLY A 180 21.08 -16.38 4.77
C GLY A 180 20.17 -17.49 5.31
N ASP A 181 20.51 -18.75 5.05
CA ASP A 181 19.72 -19.95 5.40
C ASP A 181 19.37 -20.07 6.91
N ALA A 182 20.13 -19.40 7.78
CA ALA A 182 19.94 -19.42 9.23
C ALA A 182 18.94 -18.38 9.76
N PHE A 183 18.49 -17.43 8.93
CA PHE A 183 17.75 -16.25 9.41
C PHE A 183 16.25 -16.37 9.17
N SER A 184 15.52 -16.84 10.19
CA SER A 184 14.05 -16.91 10.18
C SER A 184 13.33 -15.56 10.05
N GLN A 185 14.07 -14.45 10.19
CA GLN A 185 13.61 -13.06 10.16
C GLN A 185 13.63 -12.44 8.75
N CYS A 186 14.22 -13.13 7.77
CA CYS A 186 14.22 -12.71 6.37
C CYS A 186 13.59 -13.78 5.47
N THR A 187 12.77 -13.34 4.52
CA THR A 187 12.27 -14.18 3.44
C THR A 187 12.71 -13.59 2.11
N ILE A 188 13.52 -14.33 1.37
CA ILE A 188 13.82 -14.05 -0.03
C ILE A 188 12.80 -14.79 -0.89
N PHE A 189 12.06 -14.04 -1.71
CA PHE A 189 11.14 -14.67 -2.65
C PHE A 189 11.91 -15.17 -3.89
N PRO A 190 11.62 -16.41 -4.36
CA PRO A 190 12.25 -16.93 -5.58
C PRO A 190 11.98 -16.05 -6.80
N ALA A 191 12.87 -16.08 -7.79
CA ALA A 191 12.70 -15.30 -9.03
C ALA A 191 11.42 -15.65 -9.82
N ALA A 192 10.88 -16.87 -9.65
CA ALA A 192 9.60 -17.30 -10.23
C ALA A 192 8.37 -16.74 -9.48
N CYS A 193 8.59 -15.97 -8.41
CA CYS A 193 7.55 -15.43 -7.55
C CYS A 193 7.41 -13.92 -7.77
N THR A 194 6.16 -13.47 -7.90
CA THR A 194 5.81 -12.05 -7.88
C THR A 194 5.13 -11.75 -6.55
N VAL A 195 5.64 -10.74 -5.84
CA VAL A 195 5.05 -10.27 -4.58
C VAL A 195 4.58 -8.84 -4.77
N SER A 196 3.31 -8.60 -4.46
CA SER A 196 2.69 -7.29 -4.55
C SER A 196 1.95 -6.94 -3.27
N LEU A 197 1.75 -5.64 -3.05
CA LEU A 197 0.94 -5.13 -1.95
C LEU A 197 -0.47 -4.84 -2.46
N GLU A 198 -1.47 -5.20 -1.67
CA GLU A 198 -2.85 -4.79 -1.82
C GLU A 198 -3.24 -3.91 -0.63
N ILE A 199 -4.03 -2.86 -0.86
CA ILE A 199 -4.50 -1.93 0.16
C ILE A 199 -6.01 -2.01 0.29
N ALA A 200 -6.48 -1.92 1.53
CA ALA A 200 -7.89 -1.83 1.83
C ALA A 200 -8.40 -0.41 1.62
N VAL A 201 -9.39 -0.24 0.76
CA VAL A 201 -10.18 1.00 0.60
C VAL A 201 -11.65 0.72 0.88
N LEU A 202 -12.42 1.76 1.16
CA LEU A 202 -13.88 1.67 1.34
C LEU A 202 -14.57 2.28 0.13
N VAL A 203 -15.31 1.48 -0.61
CA VAL A 203 -16.02 1.87 -1.82
C VAL A 203 -17.51 1.77 -1.57
N ASN A 204 -18.22 2.91 -1.57
CA ASN A 204 -19.66 2.97 -1.24
C ASN A 204 -20.01 2.19 0.04
N GLY A 205 -19.14 2.28 1.06
CA GLY A 205 -19.29 1.59 2.34
C GLY A 205 -18.79 0.13 2.38
N ALA A 206 -18.45 -0.47 1.24
CA ALA A 206 -17.90 -1.82 1.17
C ALA A 206 -16.37 -1.82 1.15
N ARG A 207 -15.74 -2.62 2.01
CA ARG A 207 -14.28 -2.83 1.97
C ARG A 207 -13.89 -3.54 0.68
N ARG A 208 -12.90 -3.00 -0.03
CA ARG A 208 -12.30 -3.61 -1.22
C ARG A 208 -10.78 -3.60 -1.11
N MET A 209 -10.16 -4.68 -1.53
CA MET A 209 -8.71 -4.76 -1.70
C MET A 209 -8.37 -4.33 -3.13
N VAL A 210 -7.41 -3.43 -3.28
CA VAL A 210 -6.85 -3.01 -4.58
C VAL A 210 -5.35 -3.04 -4.56
N SER A 211 -4.74 -3.18 -5.73
CA SER A 211 -3.28 -3.15 -5.83
C SER A 211 -2.74 -1.81 -5.35
N TRP A 212 -1.59 -1.86 -4.67
CA TRP A 212 -0.82 -0.68 -4.37
C TRP A 212 -0.46 0.06 -5.66
N GLY A 213 -0.59 1.38 -5.65
CA GLY A 213 -0.42 2.22 -6.84
C GLY A 213 -1.68 2.35 -7.69
N SER A 214 -2.79 1.70 -7.34
CA SER A 214 -4.10 2.00 -7.92
C SER A 214 -4.46 3.47 -7.72
N THR A 215 -5.17 4.02 -8.69
CA THR A 215 -5.58 5.43 -8.74
C THR A 215 -7.09 5.55 -8.67
N LEU A 216 -7.59 6.77 -8.45
CA LEU A 216 -9.03 7.02 -8.50
C LEU A 216 -9.62 6.74 -9.89
N ALA A 217 -8.83 6.88 -10.96
CA ALA A 217 -9.24 6.58 -12.33
C ALA A 217 -9.66 5.11 -12.52
N ASP A 218 -9.07 4.19 -11.75
CA ASP A 218 -9.41 2.75 -11.80
C ASP A 218 -10.87 2.50 -11.36
N PHE A 219 -11.44 3.47 -10.66
CA PHE A 219 -12.77 3.43 -10.07
C PHE A 219 -13.76 4.40 -10.70
N SER A 220 -13.33 5.27 -11.62
CA SER A 220 -14.17 6.36 -12.13
C SER A 220 -14.86 6.05 -13.46
N LYS A 221 -14.75 4.81 -13.99
CA LYS A 221 -15.34 4.45 -15.28
C LYS A 221 -16.88 4.53 -15.21
N ASN A 222 -17.44 5.51 -15.92
CA ASN A 222 -18.89 5.76 -16.10
C ASN A 222 -19.64 6.42 -14.93
N TYR A 223 -18.96 7.02 -13.95
CA TYR A 223 -19.63 7.71 -12.84
C TYR A 223 -19.77 9.21 -13.09
N ARG A 224 -20.93 9.78 -12.75
CA ARG A 224 -21.20 11.22 -12.91
C ARG A 224 -20.65 12.03 -11.75
N ARG A 225 -20.38 11.38 -10.61
CA ARG A 225 -19.81 12.00 -9.43
C ARG A 225 -18.92 11.02 -8.67
N VAL A 226 -17.75 11.49 -8.26
CA VAL A 226 -16.82 10.76 -7.40
C VAL A 226 -16.40 11.69 -6.24
N GLU A 227 -16.41 11.16 -5.03
CA GLU A 227 -15.92 11.81 -3.81
C GLU A 227 -14.86 10.89 -3.19
N LEU A 228 -13.67 11.45 -2.95
CA LEU A 228 -12.58 10.79 -2.26
C LEU A 228 -12.37 11.47 -0.90
N LEU A 229 -12.42 10.70 0.17
CA LEU A 229 -12.10 11.13 1.53
C LEU A 229 -10.87 10.37 2.01
N ARG A 230 -9.92 11.10 2.60
CA ARG A 230 -8.67 10.56 3.12
C ARG A 230 -8.55 10.88 4.60
N ARG A 231 -8.06 9.92 5.37
CA ARG A 231 -7.81 10.14 6.81
C ARG A 231 -6.71 11.19 6.99
N TYR A 232 -6.94 12.21 7.80
CA TYR A 232 -5.99 13.23 8.17
C TYR A 232 -6.19 13.58 9.64
N ARG A 233 -5.14 13.43 10.47
CA ARG A 233 -5.24 13.63 11.94
C ARG A 233 -6.43 12.92 12.59
N ASN A 234 -6.64 11.65 12.23
CA ASN A 234 -7.76 10.79 12.67
C ASN A 234 -9.16 11.18 12.16
N GLU A 235 -9.30 12.21 11.35
CA GLU A 235 -10.57 12.62 10.73
C GLU A 235 -10.60 12.32 9.23
N LEU A 236 -11.78 12.21 8.62
CA LEU A 236 -11.90 12.09 7.16
C LEU A 236 -11.95 13.49 6.53
N ALA A 237 -10.92 13.81 5.74
CA ALA A 237 -10.83 15.05 4.98
C ALA A 237 -11.11 14.79 3.50
N PRO A 238 -11.88 15.66 2.81
CA PRO A 238 -12.09 15.53 1.37
C PRO A 238 -10.80 15.77 0.59
N VAL A 239 -10.67 15.03 -0.50
CA VAL A 239 -9.67 15.28 -1.54
C VAL A 239 -10.41 15.95 -2.70
N GLU A 240 -10.04 17.20 -2.99
CA GLU A 240 -10.59 17.96 -4.11
C GLU A 240 -10.15 17.30 -5.43
N VAL A 241 -11.10 16.70 -6.14
CA VAL A 241 -10.90 16.03 -7.43
C VAL A 241 -11.88 16.64 -8.44
N ASP A 242 -11.39 17.04 -9.62
CA ASP A 242 -12.25 17.43 -10.74
C ASP A 242 -12.38 16.27 -11.72
N ILE A 243 -13.54 15.61 -11.74
CA ILE A 243 -13.80 14.46 -12.61
C ILE A 243 -13.65 14.75 -14.11
N ARG A 244 -13.63 16.03 -14.52
CA ARG A 244 -13.40 16.46 -15.91
C ARG A 244 -11.92 16.61 -16.24
N ASP A 245 -11.07 16.72 -15.23
CA ASP A 245 -9.62 16.77 -15.37
C ASP A 245 -9.03 15.38 -15.13
N HIS A 246 -8.63 14.73 -16.22
CA HIS A 246 -8.02 13.41 -16.19
C HIS A 246 -6.78 13.33 -15.30
N GLU A 247 -6.03 14.43 -15.11
CA GLU A 247 -4.86 14.43 -14.25
C GLU A 247 -5.25 14.32 -12.77
N THR A 248 -6.37 14.89 -12.35
CA THR A 248 -6.81 14.78 -10.95
C THR A 248 -7.31 13.37 -10.60
N LEU A 249 -7.77 12.61 -11.59
CA LEU A 249 -8.15 11.20 -11.42
C LEU A 249 -6.95 10.27 -11.24
N ARG A 250 -5.73 10.72 -11.59
CA ARG A 250 -4.49 9.96 -11.36
C ARG A 250 -4.02 9.99 -9.91
N VAL A 251 -4.79 10.61 -9.01
CA VAL A 251 -4.50 10.57 -7.57
C VAL A 251 -4.47 9.11 -7.07
N PRO A 252 -3.38 8.66 -6.45
CA PRO A 252 -3.20 7.31 -5.96
C PRO A 252 -4.00 7.15 -4.70
N LEU A 253 -4.54 5.95 -4.57
CA LEU A 253 -5.27 5.52 -3.40
C LEU A 253 -4.28 5.14 -2.30
N LEU A 254 -4.65 5.48 -1.08
CA LEU A 254 -3.92 5.13 0.12
C LEU A 254 -4.75 4.19 1.00
N PRO A 255 -4.10 3.41 1.87
CA PRO A 255 -4.82 2.55 2.81
C PRO A 255 -5.85 3.33 3.63
N GLY A 256 -7.10 2.82 3.65
CA GLY A 256 -8.22 3.42 4.37
C GLY A 256 -8.93 4.57 3.67
N ASP A 257 -8.56 4.92 2.44
CA ASP A 257 -9.32 5.89 1.64
C ASP A 257 -10.78 5.45 1.50
N VAL A 258 -11.69 6.43 1.55
CA VAL A 258 -13.14 6.24 1.37
C VAL A 258 -13.55 6.90 0.06
N ILE A 259 -14.06 6.08 -0.85
CA ILE A 259 -14.54 6.46 -2.16
C ILE A 259 -16.05 6.33 -2.18
N LYS A 260 -16.75 7.39 -2.59
CA LYS A 260 -18.18 7.38 -2.87
C LYS A 260 -18.41 7.80 -4.30
N TRP A 261 -19.30 7.12 -5.01
CA TRP A 261 -19.67 7.52 -6.37
C TRP A 261 -21.16 7.34 -6.64
N ARG A 262 -21.66 8.08 -7.63
CA ARG A 262 -23.04 8.04 -8.12
C ARG A 262 -23.11 8.18 -9.63
#